data_AF-A0A1C6R490-F1
#
_entry.id   AF-A0A1C6R490-F1
#
_cell.length_a   1.000
_cell.length_b   1.000
_cell.length_c   1.000
_cell.angle_alpha   90.00
_cell.angle_beta   90.00
_cell.angle_gamma   90.00
#
_symmetry.space_group_name_H-M   'P 1'
#
loop_
_entity.id
_entity.type
_entity.pdbx_description
1 polymer ?
#
loop_
_entity_poly.entity_id
_entity_poly.type
_entity_poly.pdbx_seq_one_letter_code
_entity_poly.pdbx_strand_id
1 'polypeptide(L)'
;MNSIAATTTRTGLTVHAELGPGTYDTGIKVTDSDNDIDALPMHRHRFHGDWNYTLHPRPRDTTSAATTPRTAGNPSPQPCTGCLRNPELTGMPEPAPVELVDQLTAKLDELRERGRLRQRGGERIRARGAGAKDKLTTADRALVTVLYLRKVGTRDLLAQLLGVNTSTLTRAVRQVQPLLAEHGCTIPPSTARFRTPADVTAFLANSSPTKIRPAC
;
A
#
# COMPACT_ATOMS: atom_id res chain seq x y z
N MET A 1 -31.85 -18.18 -22.17
CA MET A 1 -30.58 -18.18 -21.41
C MET A 1 -29.54 -17.49 -22.25
N ASN A 2 -28.94 -16.40 -21.77
CA ASN A 2 -27.87 -15.70 -22.49
C ASN A 2 -26.53 -16.21 -21.96
N SER A 3 -25.81 -16.99 -22.78
CA SER A 3 -24.50 -17.55 -22.43
C SER A 3 -23.40 -16.51 -22.63
N ILE A 4 -22.35 -16.57 -21.79
CA ILE A 4 -21.20 -15.64 -21.83
C ILE A 4 -20.51 -15.64 -23.21
N ALA A 5 -20.60 -16.76 -23.95
CA ALA A 5 -20.07 -16.91 -25.30
C ALA A 5 -20.68 -15.94 -26.34
N ALA A 6 -21.83 -15.34 -26.06
CA ALA A 6 -22.42 -14.31 -26.93
C ALA A 6 -21.70 -12.94 -26.83
N THR A 7 -20.72 -12.80 -25.94
CA THR A 7 -19.98 -11.55 -25.74
C THR A 7 -18.85 -11.43 -26.76
N THR A 8 -18.83 -10.33 -27.49
CA THR A 8 -17.70 -9.94 -28.36
C THR A 8 -17.10 -8.63 -27.87
N THR A 9 -15.77 -8.49 -27.98
CA THR A 9 -15.13 -7.20 -27.74
C THR A 9 -15.34 -6.29 -28.95
N ARG A 10 -15.26 -4.98 -28.74
CA ARG A 10 -15.34 -3.99 -29.82
C ARG A 10 -14.25 -4.17 -30.90
N THR A 11 -13.17 -4.88 -30.58
CA THR A 11 -12.10 -5.24 -31.53
C THR A 11 -12.33 -6.59 -32.22
N GLY A 12 -13.49 -7.22 -32.04
CA GLY A 12 -13.86 -8.46 -32.71
C GLY A 12 -13.37 -9.75 -32.03
N LEU A 13 -12.89 -9.69 -30.78
CA LEU A 13 -12.53 -10.91 -30.05
C LEU A 13 -13.79 -11.61 -29.56
N THR A 14 -13.92 -12.90 -29.86
CA THR A 14 -15.03 -13.76 -29.42
C THR A 14 -14.66 -14.50 -28.15
N VAL A 15 -15.56 -14.50 -27.16
CA VAL A 15 -15.36 -15.28 -25.92
C VAL A 15 -15.78 -16.73 -26.17
N HIS A 16 -14.87 -17.68 -25.94
CA HIS A 16 -15.18 -19.10 -25.95
C HIS A 16 -15.33 -19.60 -24.50
N ALA A 17 -16.41 -20.32 -24.23
CA ALA A 17 -16.65 -20.96 -22.94
C ALA A 17 -17.04 -22.42 -23.20
N GLU A 18 -16.29 -23.33 -22.62
CA GLU A 18 -16.50 -24.77 -22.71
C GLU A 18 -16.74 -25.35 -21.32
N LEU A 19 -17.58 -26.38 -21.24
CA LEU A 19 -17.77 -27.12 -20.00
C LEU A 19 -16.55 -28.02 -19.78
N GLY A 20 -15.76 -27.72 -18.74
CA GLY A 20 -14.71 -28.63 -18.28
C GLY A 20 -15.34 -29.87 -17.61
N PRO A 21 -15.13 -31.10 -18.10
CA PRO A 21 -15.69 -32.32 -17.49
C PRO A 21 -14.92 -32.77 -16.24
N GLY A 22 -13.89 -32.03 -15.83
CA GLY A 22 -13.06 -32.33 -14.68
C GLY A 22 -13.86 -32.32 -13.38
N THR A 23 -13.62 -33.31 -12.53
CA THR A 23 -14.09 -33.30 -11.14
C THR A 23 -13.03 -32.58 -10.31
N TYR A 24 -13.42 -31.51 -9.62
CA TYR A 24 -12.54 -30.73 -8.77
C TYR A 24 -12.98 -30.88 -7.32
N ASP A 25 -12.04 -31.17 -6.44
CA ASP A 25 -12.33 -31.26 -5.01
C ASP A 25 -12.75 -29.88 -4.50
N THR A 26 -13.98 -29.78 -4.04
CA THR A 26 -14.51 -28.57 -3.40
C THR A 26 -14.15 -28.54 -1.92
N GLY A 27 -13.94 -27.35 -1.36
CA GLY A 27 -13.68 -27.20 0.08
C GLY A 27 -12.21 -27.27 0.47
N ILE A 28 -11.28 -27.22 -0.49
CA ILE A 28 -9.86 -26.98 -0.21
C ILE A 28 -9.74 -25.61 0.45
N LYS A 29 -9.47 -25.60 1.76
CA LYS A 29 -9.15 -24.37 2.50
C LYS A 29 -7.73 -23.97 2.15
N VAL A 30 -7.62 -22.96 1.30
CA VAL A 30 -6.38 -22.20 1.18
C VAL A 30 -6.28 -21.34 2.44
N THR A 31 -5.43 -21.76 3.36
CA THR A 31 -5.20 -21.08 4.63
C THR A 31 -4.48 -19.75 4.38
N ASP A 32 -5.08 -18.64 4.83
CA ASP A 32 -4.43 -17.31 4.79
C ASP A 32 -3.06 -17.30 5.50
N SER A 33 -2.84 -18.25 6.42
CA SER A 33 -1.60 -18.43 7.17
C SER A 33 -0.48 -19.11 6.39
N ASP A 34 -0.79 -19.91 5.36
CA ASP A 34 0.22 -20.70 4.62
C ASP A 34 0.86 -19.93 3.47
N ASN A 35 0.51 -18.65 3.27
CA ASN A 35 1.16 -17.76 2.31
C ASN A 35 1.21 -18.36 0.88
N ASP A 36 0.35 -19.35 0.56
CA ASP A 36 0.41 -20.16 -0.66
C ASP A 36 0.08 -19.32 -1.90
N ILE A 37 -1.00 -18.55 -1.80
CA ILE A 37 -1.38 -17.56 -2.83
C ILE A 37 -0.41 -16.40 -2.84
N ASP A 38 0.12 -16.01 -1.69
CA ASP A 38 1.02 -14.86 -1.55
C ASP A 38 2.42 -15.12 -2.10
N ALA A 39 2.85 -16.39 -2.08
CA ALA A 39 4.12 -16.77 -2.65
C ALA A 39 4.05 -16.72 -4.19
N LEU A 40 2.87 -16.90 -4.80
CA LEU A 40 2.72 -16.92 -6.25
C LEU A 40 3.31 -15.64 -6.86
N PRO A 41 4.11 -15.73 -7.93
CA PRO A 41 4.65 -14.56 -8.61
C PRO A 41 3.52 -13.89 -9.41
N MET A 42 2.71 -13.11 -8.71
CA MET A 42 1.51 -12.49 -9.25
C MET A 42 1.64 -10.96 -9.30
N HIS A 43 1.24 -10.37 -10.41
CA HIS A 43 1.15 -8.92 -10.59
C HIS A 43 -0.32 -8.49 -10.58
N ARG A 44 -0.74 -7.67 -9.61
CA ARG A 44 -2.12 -7.18 -9.51
C ARG A 44 -2.31 -5.94 -10.37
N HIS A 45 -3.37 -5.92 -11.18
CA HIS A 45 -3.69 -4.78 -12.05
C HIS A 45 -4.37 -3.64 -11.29
N ARG A 46 -4.28 -2.43 -11.84
CA ARG A 46 -4.94 -1.23 -11.29
C ARG A 46 -6.45 -1.36 -11.23
N PHE A 47 -7.03 -1.79 -12.34
CA PHE A 47 -8.46 -2.04 -12.42
C PHE A 47 -8.71 -3.39 -11.77
N HIS A 48 -9.30 -3.35 -10.57
CA HIS A 48 -9.75 -4.55 -9.89
C HIS A 48 -8.65 -5.58 -9.55
N GLY A 49 -7.50 -5.13 -9.04
CA GLY A 49 -6.37 -6.01 -8.68
C GLY A 49 -6.65 -7.10 -7.64
N ASP A 50 -7.83 -7.08 -7.02
CA ASP A 50 -8.36 -8.17 -6.20
C ASP A 50 -8.73 -9.40 -7.03
N TRP A 51 -9.21 -9.23 -8.27
CA TRP A 51 -9.55 -10.34 -9.19
C TRP A 51 -8.86 -10.27 -10.56
N ASN A 52 -8.23 -9.15 -10.90
CA ASN A 52 -7.50 -8.92 -12.15
C ASN A 52 -6.00 -8.91 -11.86
N TYR A 53 -5.34 -10.02 -12.16
CA TYR A 53 -3.91 -10.20 -11.91
C TYR A 53 -3.27 -11.06 -13.01
N THR A 54 -1.96 -10.89 -13.19
CA THR A 54 -1.13 -11.72 -14.07
C THR A 54 -0.28 -12.64 -13.22
N LEU A 55 -0.41 -13.95 -13.42
CA LEU A 55 0.48 -14.95 -12.81
C LEU A 55 1.66 -15.21 -13.74
N HIS A 56 2.86 -15.07 -13.22
CA HIS A 56 4.08 -15.43 -13.93
C HIS A 56 4.41 -16.91 -13.70
N PRO A 57 4.96 -17.63 -14.69
CA PRO A 57 5.42 -18.99 -14.46
C PRO A 57 6.60 -18.96 -13.48
N ARG A 58 6.54 -19.78 -12.42
CA ARG A 58 7.76 -20.12 -11.66
C ARG A 58 8.55 -21.13 -12.48
N PRO A 59 9.85 -20.91 -12.74
CA PRO A 59 10.73 -21.98 -13.22
C PRO A 59 10.60 -23.15 -12.24
N ARG A 60 10.32 -24.35 -12.75
CA ARG A 60 10.36 -25.57 -11.93
C ARG A 60 11.84 -25.88 -11.70
N ASP A 61 12.31 -25.72 -10.47
CA ASP A 61 13.67 -26.10 -10.10
C ASP A 61 13.81 -27.62 -10.21
N THR A 62 14.40 -28.09 -11.31
CA THR A 62 14.98 -29.44 -11.37
C THR A 62 16.29 -29.42 -10.56
N THR A 63 16.31 -30.20 -9.48
CA THR A 63 17.39 -30.40 -8.51
C THR A 63 18.82 -30.41 -9.08
N SER A 64 19.74 -29.61 -8.51
CA SER A 64 20.95 -30.10 -7.79
C SER A 64 22.06 -29.03 -7.68
N ALA A 65 22.46 -28.78 -6.42
CA ALA A 65 23.79 -28.44 -5.90
C ALA A 65 24.69 -27.37 -6.55
N ALA A 66 25.16 -26.50 -5.65
CA ALA A 66 26.45 -25.81 -5.63
C ALA A 66 26.69 -24.68 -6.65
N THR A 67 26.50 -23.45 -6.19
CA THR A 67 27.62 -22.55 -5.85
C THR A 67 27.02 -21.22 -5.41
N THR A 68 27.36 -20.80 -4.20
CA THR A 68 27.16 -19.42 -3.76
C THR A 68 28.24 -18.56 -4.42
N PRO A 69 27.91 -17.57 -5.25
CA PRO A 69 28.65 -16.33 -5.25
C PRO A 69 27.91 -15.37 -4.32
N ARG A 70 28.61 -15.04 -3.25
CA ARG A 70 28.35 -13.91 -2.37
C ARG A 70 28.07 -12.67 -3.22
N THR A 71 26.80 -12.31 -3.41
CA THR A 71 26.40 -11.07 -4.09
C THR A 71 26.77 -9.91 -3.18
N ALA A 72 27.85 -9.23 -3.55
CA ALA A 72 28.20 -7.91 -3.06
C ALA A 72 26.98 -6.97 -3.19
N GLY A 73 26.78 -6.16 -2.16
CA GLY A 73 25.53 -5.45 -1.89
C GLY A 73 25.00 -4.65 -3.07
N ASN A 74 23.83 -5.05 -3.58
CA ASN A 74 22.87 -4.07 -4.03
C ASN A 74 22.26 -3.45 -2.78
N PRO A 75 22.33 -2.11 -2.59
CA PRO A 75 21.49 -1.48 -1.58
C PRO A 75 20.06 -1.84 -1.97
N SER A 76 19.36 -2.59 -1.11
CA SER A 76 17.91 -2.70 -1.15
C SER A 76 17.39 -1.31 -1.46
N PRO A 77 16.61 -1.09 -2.54
CA PRO A 77 16.12 0.24 -2.85
C PRO A 77 15.28 0.65 -1.65
N GLN A 78 15.87 1.48 -0.80
CA GLN A 78 15.19 2.11 0.31
C GLN A 78 13.98 2.76 -0.33
N PRO A 79 12.75 2.39 0.04
CA PRO A 79 11.58 3.02 -0.53
C PRO A 79 11.69 4.50 -0.22
N CYS A 80 11.98 5.30 -1.25
CA CYS A 80 12.11 6.74 -1.10
C CYS A 80 10.76 7.23 -0.55
N THR A 81 10.72 7.82 0.65
CA THR A 81 9.47 8.31 1.25
C THR A 81 8.69 9.24 0.30
N GLY A 82 9.40 9.91 -0.62
CA GLY A 82 8.81 10.70 -1.69
C GLY A 82 7.93 9.91 -2.67
N CYS A 83 8.22 8.63 -2.94
CA CYS A 83 7.41 7.82 -3.86
C CYS A 83 6.06 7.41 -3.26
N LEU A 84 5.94 7.40 -1.92
CA LEU A 84 4.70 7.10 -1.21
C LEU A 84 3.66 8.22 -1.32
N ARG A 85 4.08 9.45 -1.69
CA ARG A 85 3.17 10.58 -1.92
C ARG A 85 2.38 10.46 -3.23
N ASN A 86 2.70 9.48 -4.08
CA ASN A 86 2.07 9.34 -5.39
C ASN A 86 0.52 9.30 -5.28
N PRO A 87 -0.21 10.08 -6.10
CA PRO A 87 -1.68 10.11 -6.12
C PRO A 87 -2.30 8.72 -6.36
N GLU A 88 -1.61 7.83 -7.07
CA GLU A 88 -2.03 6.43 -7.27
C GLU A 88 -2.05 5.62 -5.97
N LEU A 89 -1.21 5.97 -5.01
CA LEU A 89 -1.12 5.32 -3.69
C LEU A 89 -2.00 6.02 -2.64
N THR A 90 -2.10 7.35 -2.69
CA THR A 90 -2.88 8.14 -1.73
C THR A 90 -4.35 8.27 -2.12
N GLY A 91 -4.67 8.15 -3.41
CA GLY A 91 -6.00 8.39 -3.96
C GLY A 91 -6.39 9.87 -4.00
N MET A 92 -5.45 10.79 -3.80
CA MET A 92 -5.70 12.23 -3.78
C MET A 92 -4.91 12.92 -4.91
N PRO A 93 -5.53 13.83 -5.69
CA PRO A 93 -4.81 14.59 -6.71
C PRO A 93 -3.80 15.55 -6.05
N GLU A 94 -2.57 15.62 -6.55
CA GLU A 94 -1.62 16.68 -6.19
C GLU A 94 -2.26 18.04 -6.54
N PRO A 95 -2.40 19.02 -5.62
CA PRO A 95 -1.61 19.27 -4.40
C PRO A 95 -2.33 18.93 -3.07
N ALA A 96 -3.48 18.26 -3.09
CA ALA A 96 -4.30 17.99 -1.90
C ALA A 96 -3.54 17.29 -0.74
N PRO A 97 -2.56 16.39 -0.98
CA PRO A 97 -1.76 15.82 0.10
C PRO A 97 -0.92 16.84 0.86
N VAL A 98 -0.40 17.88 0.19
CA VAL A 98 0.45 18.91 0.82
C VAL A 98 -0.40 19.88 1.62
N GLU A 99 -1.51 20.33 1.05
CA GLU A 99 -2.44 21.23 1.74
C GLU A 99 -3.04 20.58 3.00
N LEU A 100 -3.41 19.31 2.91
CA LEU A 100 -3.88 18.53 4.05
C LEU A 100 -2.78 18.36 5.11
N VAL A 101 -1.53 18.14 4.71
CA VAL A 101 -0.39 18.09 5.63
C VAL A 101 -0.21 19.43 6.34
N ASP A 102 -0.31 20.55 5.63
CA ASP A 102 -0.17 21.88 6.20
C ASP A 102 -1.30 22.19 7.20
N GLN A 103 -2.56 21.88 6.83
CA GLN A 103 -3.72 22.04 7.70
C GLN A 103 -3.61 21.19 8.99
N LEU A 104 -3.13 19.96 8.88
CA LEU A 104 -3.00 19.05 10.02
C LEU A 104 -1.79 19.36 10.91
N THR A 105 -0.78 20.09 10.40
CA THR A 105 0.49 20.24 11.10
C THR A 105 0.35 20.96 12.44
N ALA A 106 -0.41 22.06 12.49
CA ALA A 106 -0.62 22.82 13.72
C ALA A 106 -1.33 21.99 14.80
N LYS A 107 -2.43 21.31 14.45
CA LYS A 107 -3.19 20.48 15.39
C LYS A 107 -2.40 19.26 15.88
N LEU A 108 -1.62 18.62 15.00
CA LEU A 108 -0.77 17.49 15.40
C LEU A 108 0.34 17.90 16.37
N ASP A 109 0.93 19.08 16.17
CA ASP A 109 1.93 19.61 17.09
C ASP A 109 1.33 19.97 18.45
N GLU A 110 0.12 20.52 18.49
CA GLU A 110 -0.59 20.79 19.74
C GLU A 110 -0.91 19.50 20.50
N LEU A 111 -1.45 18.47 19.84
CA LEU A 111 -1.73 17.17 20.46
C LEU A 111 -0.46 16.53 21.05
N ARG A 112 0.68 16.68 20.36
CA ARG A 112 1.97 16.17 20.85
C ARG A 112 2.42 16.92 22.09
N GLU A 113 2.34 18.24 22.09
CA GLU A 113 2.76 19.02 23.26
C GLU A 113 1.86 18.75 24.45
N ARG A 114 0.53 18.64 24.25
CA ARG A 114 -0.41 18.19 25.29
C ARG A 114 -0.02 16.81 25.85
N GLY A 115 0.36 15.86 24.99
CA GLY A 115 0.84 14.55 25.42
C GLY A 115 2.15 14.62 26.22
N ARG A 116 3.11 15.44 25.79
CA ARG A 116 4.39 15.64 26.49
C ARG A 116 4.22 16.40 27.80
N LEU A 117 3.31 17.37 27.86
CA LEU A 117 2.94 18.09 29.07
C LEU A 117 2.41 17.12 30.13
N ARG A 118 1.46 16.24 29.74
CA ARG A 118 0.93 15.20 30.63
C ARG A 118 2.01 14.26 31.15
N GLN A 119 2.98 13.89 30.31
CA GLN A 119 4.08 13.00 30.71
C GLN A 119 5.12 13.71 31.58
N ARG A 120 5.43 14.98 31.32
CA ARG A 120 6.36 15.79 32.13
C ARG A 120 5.76 16.26 33.45
N GLY A 121 4.45 16.43 33.51
CA GLY A 121 3.77 17.02 34.67
C GLY A 121 3.97 18.53 34.83
N GLY A 122 4.46 19.22 33.79
CA GLY A 122 4.79 20.65 33.86
C GLY A 122 5.27 21.24 32.53
N GLU A 123 5.34 22.58 32.50
CA GLU A 123 5.65 23.35 31.29
C GLU A 123 7.02 23.04 30.68
N ARG A 124 7.19 23.45 29.42
CA ARG A 124 8.38 23.17 28.63
C ARG A 124 9.54 24.06 29.08
N ILE A 125 10.63 23.43 29.53
CA ILE A 125 11.85 24.14 29.98
C ILE A 125 12.76 24.58 28.82
N ARG A 126 12.82 23.80 27.72
CA ARG A 126 13.67 24.09 26.55
C ARG A 126 12.88 24.70 25.40
N ALA A 127 13.53 25.40 24.46
CA ALA A 127 12.88 25.90 23.25
C ALA A 127 12.26 24.78 22.39
N ARG A 128 11.26 25.13 21.57
CA ARG A 128 10.64 24.19 20.61
C ARG A 128 11.71 23.64 19.68
N GLY A 129 11.78 22.33 19.51
CA GLY A 129 12.76 21.67 18.64
C GLY A 129 14.12 21.39 19.29
N ALA A 130 14.38 21.81 20.53
CA ALA A 130 15.63 21.55 21.26
C ALA A 130 15.75 20.12 21.85
N GLY A 131 15.00 19.16 21.28
CA GLY A 131 14.96 17.75 21.70
C GLY A 131 15.27 16.80 20.56
N ALA A 132 15.30 15.50 20.85
CA ALA A 132 15.47 14.48 19.83
C ALA A 132 14.39 14.64 18.73
N LYS A 133 14.84 14.59 17.47
CA LYS A 133 13.92 14.66 16.32
C LYS A 133 13.09 13.38 16.26
N ASP A 134 11.81 13.52 15.98
CA ASP A 134 10.93 12.37 15.79
C ASP A 134 11.36 11.60 14.53
N LYS A 135 11.36 10.26 14.61
CA LYS A 135 11.67 9.39 13.45
C LYS A 135 10.69 9.52 12.29
N LEU A 136 9.48 10.00 12.59
CA LEU A 136 8.40 10.15 11.62
C LEU A 136 7.93 11.60 11.63
N THR A 137 8.13 12.29 10.49
CA THR A 137 7.74 13.69 10.32
C THR A 137 6.22 13.84 10.38
N THR A 138 5.73 15.06 10.54
CA THR A 138 4.27 15.32 10.52
C THR A 138 3.65 14.94 9.19
N ALA A 139 4.34 15.24 8.08
CA ALA A 139 3.91 14.84 6.75
C ALA A 139 3.81 13.31 6.62
N ASP A 140 4.81 12.58 7.10
CA ASP A 140 4.82 11.12 7.00
C ASP A 140 3.75 10.47 7.89
N ARG A 141 3.36 11.11 9.00
CA ARG A 141 2.23 10.65 9.83
C ARG A 141 0.89 10.82 9.12
N ALA A 142 0.68 11.94 8.45
CA ALA A 142 -0.51 12.13 7.63
C ALA A 142 -0.53 11.07 6.52
N LEU A 143 0.58 10.94 5.79
CA LEU A 143 0.73 10.00 4.70
C LEU A 143 0.48 8.55 5.11
N VAL A 144 1.10 8.07 6.19
CA VAL A 144 0.89 6.69 6.65
C VAL A 144 -0.54 6.44 7.07
N THR A 145 -1.21 7.44 7.63
CA THR A 145 -2.62 7.33 8.03
C THR A 145 -3.52 7.25 6.81
N VAL A 146 -3.25 8.05 5.78
CA VAL A 146 -3.95 7.96 4.49
C VAL A 146 -3.78 6.57 3.89
N LEU A 147 -2.55 6.07 3.76
CA LEU A 147 -2.29 4.74 3.19
C LEU A 147 -2.93 3.61 3.99
N TYR A 148 -2.97 3.76 5.32
CA TYR A 148 -3.66 2.83 6.21
C TYR A 148 -5.18 2.82 6.00
N LEU A 149 -5.81 4.00 5.96
CA LEU A 149 -7.25 4.13 5.71
C LEU A 149 -7.64 3.64 4.32
N ARG A 150 -6.76 3.87 3.35
CA ARG A 150 -6.89 3.39 1.98
C ARG A 150 -6.64 1.88 1.85
N LYS A 151 -6.27 1.17 2.93
CA LYS A 151 -6.05 -0.29 2.96
C LYS A 151 -5.05 -0.78 1.89
N VAL A 152 -4.02 0.01 1.64
CA VAL A 152 -3.00 -0.26 0.59
C VAL A 152 -2.10 -1.44 0.96
N GLY A 153 -2.00 -1.80 2.24
CA GLY A 153 -1.26 -2.96 2.69
C GLY A 153 -1.38 -3.19 4.20
N THR A 154 -0.62 -4.15 4.72
CA THR A 154 -0.58 -4.45 6.16
C THR A 154 0.10 -3.33 6.95
N ARG A 155 -0.16 -3.26 8.26
CA ARG A 155 0.55 -2.32 9.15
C ARG A 155 2.05 -2.55 9.11
N ASP A 156 2.47 -3.80 9.01
CA ASP A 156 3.89 -4.18 8.98
C ASP A 156 4.56 -3.70 7.71
N LEU A 157 3.89 -3.84 6.55
CA LEU A 157 4.38 -3.28 5.30
C LEU A 157 4.54 -1.76 5.38
N LEU A 158 3.50 -1.05 5.84
CA LEU A 158 3.54 0.41 5.94
C LEU A 158 4.63 0.88 6.92
N ALA A 159 4.87 0.13 8.00
CA ALA A 159 5.94 0.41 8.95
C ALA A 159 7.32 0.21 8.30
N GLN A 160 7.51 -0.88 7.54
CA GLN A 160 8.74 -1.15 6.78
C GLN A 160 9.01 -0.08 5.72
N LEU A 161 8.00 0.35 4.96
CA LEU A 161 8.12 1.40 3.95
C LEU A 161 8.60 2.74 4.51
N LEU A 162 8.32 3.01 5.79
CA LEU A 162 8.72 4.25 6.47
C LEU A 162 9.92 4.07 7.41
N GLY A 163 10.48 2.85 7.49
CA GLY A 163 11.60 2.56 8.40
C GLY A 163 11.25 2.76 9.88
N VAL A 164 9.98 2.58 10.26
CA VAL A 164 9.49 2.74 11.64
C VAL A 164 8.91 1.44 12.19
N ASN A 165 8.71 1.38 13.51
CA ASN A 165 8.04 0.25 14.14
C ASN A 165 6.51 0.34 13.97
N THR A 166 5.85 -0.82 13.98
CA THR A 166 4.39 -0.96 13.88
C THR A 166 3.64 -0.22 15.00
N SER A 167 4.24 -0.13 16.19
CA SER A 167 3.73 0.66 17.32
C SER A 167 3.74 2.17 17.03
N THR A 168 4.81 2.67 16.40
CA THR A 168 4.92 4.07 15.94
C THR A 168 3.84 4.39 14.91
N LEU A 169 3.62 3.47 13.96
CA LEU A 169 2.56 3.59 12.96
C LEU A 169 1.17 3.61 13.60
N THR A 170 0.88 2.65 14.49
CA THR A 170 -0.42 2.55 15.16
C THR A 170 -0.73 3.81 15.98
N ARG A 171 0.29 4.35 16.66
CA ARG A 171 0.18 5.62 17.37
C ARG A 171 -0.08 6.79 16.42
N ALA A 172 0.59 6.85 15.27
CA ALA A 172 0.38 7.89 14.27
C ALA A 172 -1.07 7.86 13.74
N VAL A 173 -1.57 6.68 13.36
CA VAL A 173 -2.95 6.49 12.89
C VAL A 173 -3.96 6.97 13.93
N ARG A 174 -3.81 6.56 15.20
CA ARG A 174 -4.71 6.98 16.30
C ARG A 174 -4.72 8.49 16.51
N GLN A 175 -3.62 9.19 16.25
CA GLN A 175 -3.51 10.64 16.41
C GLN A 175 -4.12 11.41 15.23
N VAL A 176 -3.93 10.91 14.01
CA VAL A 176 -4.28 11.63 12.79
C VAL A 176 -5.71 11.35 12.35
N GLN A 177 -6.20 10.12 12.53
CA GLN A 177 -7.53 9.70 12.06
C GLN A 177 -8.69 10.60 12.56
N PRO A 178 -8.75 11.03 13.83
CA PRO A 178 -9.80 11.94 14.30
C PRO A 178 -9.74 13.31 13.61
N LEU A 179 -8.53 13.81 13.32
CA LEU A 179 -8.36 15.08 12.64
C LEU A 179 -8.84 15.00 11.19
N LEU A 180 -8.52 13.91 10.48
CA LEU A 180 -9.03 13.67 9.14
C LEU A 180 -10.57 13.63 9.10
N ALA A 181 -11.19 13.02 10.10
CA ALA A 181 -12.64 12.97 10.23
C ALA A 181 -13.23 14.37 10.48
N GLU A 182 -12.59 15.19 11.30
CA GLU A 182 -13.01 16.59 11.57
C GLU A 182 -12.94 17.46 10.30
N HIS A 183 -11.95 17.21 9.44
CA HIS A 183 -11.78 17.91 8.16
C HIS A 183 -12.60 17.31 7.00
N GLY A 184 -13.46 16.31 7.27
CA GLY A 184 -14.34 15.71 6.25
C GLY A 184 -13.61 14.91 5.16
N CYS A 185 -12.35 14.51 5.39
CA CYS A 185 -11.56 13.79 4.39
C CYS A 185 -12.02 12.33 4.28
N THR A 186 -12.87 12.04 3.29
CA THR A 186 -13.28 10.67 2.98
C THR A 186 -12.25 10.03 2.04
N ILE A 187 -11.46 9.10 2.56
CA ILE A 187 -10.42 8.40 1.80
C ILE A 187 -11.01 7.05 1.32
N PRO A 188 -11.30 6.86 0.02
CA PRO A 188 -11.84 5.61 -0.47
C PRO A 188 -10.82 4.48 -0.36
N PRO A 189 -11.24 3.23 -0.09
CA PRO A 189 -10.31 2.11 -0.07
C PRO A 189 -9.68 1.90 -1.45
N SER A 190 -8.40 1.57 -1.45
CA SER A 190 -7.64 1.23 -2.64
C SER A 190 -8.02 -0.16 -3.10
N THR A 191 -8.16 -0.30 -4.41
CA THR A 191 -8.27 -1.60 -5.07
C THR A 191 -6.91 -2.30 -5.17
N ALA A 192 -5.81 -1.53 -5.18
CA ALA A 192 -4.45 -2.05 -5.13
C ALA A 192 -4.05 -2.35 -3.67
N ARG A 193 -3.68 -3.61 -3.42
CA ARG A 193 -3.18 -4.10 -2.13
C ARG A 193 -1.80 -4.71 -2.32
N PHE A 194 -0.86 -4.29 -1.50
CA PHE A 194 0.54 -4.73 -1.53
C PHE A 194 0.88 -5.47 -0.25
N ARG A 195 1.76 -6.48 -0.34
CA ARG A 195 2.28 -7.20 0.83
C ARG A 195 3.77 -6.97 1.02
N THR A 196 4.52 -6.73 -0.06
CA THR A 196 5.96 -6.44 0.01
C THR A 196 6.30 -5.01 -0.45
N PRO A 197 7.41 -4.43 0.03
CA PRO A 197 7.89 -3.15 -0.49
C PRO A 197 8.22 -3.21 -1.99
N ALA A 198 8.66 -4.38 -2.48
CA ALA A 198 8.97 -4.61 -3.89
C ALA A 198 7.71 -4.54 -4.77
N ASP A 199 6.56 -5.00 -4.28
CA ASP A 199 5.30 -4.88 -5.02
C ASP A 199 4.91 -3.41 -5.21
N VAL A 200 5.16 -2.59 -4.18
CA VAL A 200 4.90 -1.14 -4.23
C VAL A 200 5.81 -0.47 -5.24
N THR A 201 7.11 -0.79 -5.24
CA THR A 201 8.05 -0.21 -6.20
C THR A 201 7.76 -0.66 -7.63
N ALA A 202 7.41 -1.93 -7.86
CA ALA A 202 6.99 -2.43 -9.17
C ALA A 202 5.71 -1.76 -9.67
N PHE A 203 4.72 -1.56 -8.78
CA PHE A 203 3.49 -0.86 -9.10
C PHE A 203 3.75 0.61 -9.49
N LEU A 204 4.63 1.29 -8.75
CA LEU A 204 5.02 2.67 -9.03
C LEU A 204 5.84 2.79 -10.32
N ALA A 205 6.73 1.84 -10.61
CA ALA A 205 7.50 1.83 -11.86
C ALA A 205 6.59 1.70 -13.10
N ASN A 206 5.45 1.02 -12.97
CA ASN A 206 4.47 0.86 -14.03
C ASN A 206 3.44 2.02 -14.07
N SER A 207 3.69 3.13 -13.37
CA SER A 207 2.80 4.31 -13.26
C SER A 207 2.87 5.33 -14.39
N SER A 208 3.52 4.99 -15.49
CA SER A 208 3.36 5.73 -16.75
C SER A 208 1.87 5.85 -17.10
N PRO A 209 1.39 7.05 -17.49
CA PRO A 209 -0.03 7.31 -17.69
C PRO A 209 -0.51 6.54 -18.91
N THR A 210 -0.92 5.29 -18.72
CA THR A 210 -1.76 4.61 -19.67
C THR A 210 -3.11 5.28 -19.57
N LYS A 211 -3.33 6.19 -20.52
CA LYS A 211 -4.58 6.84 -20.87
C LYS A 211 -5.67 5.77 -20.99
N ILE A 212 -6.32 5.44 -19.87
CA ILE A 212 -7.54 4.63 -19.89
C ILE A 212 -8.56 5.53 -20.58
N ARG A 213 -8.83 5.26 -21.86
CA ARG A 213 -9.89 5.96 -22.57
C ARG A 213 -11.20 5.68 -21.83
N PRO A 214 -12.00 6.70 -21.49
CA PRO A 214 -13.29 6.47 -20.88
C PRO A 214 -14.14 5.63 -21.83
N ALA A 215 -14.82 4.62 -21.27
CA ALA A 215 -15.86 3.90 -21.98
C ALA A 215 -17.06 4.85 -22.15
N CYS A 216 -17.39 5.16 -23.40
CA CYS A 216 -18.70 5.69 -23.79
C CYS A 216 -19.63 4.52 -24.07
#